data_AF-A0A846TQJ6-F1
#
_entry.id   AF-A0A846TQJ6-F1
#
_cell.length_a   1.000
_cell.length_b   1.000
_cell.length_c   1.000
_cell.angle_alpha   90.00
_cell.angle_beta   90.00
_cell.angle_gamma   90.00
#
_symmetry.space_group_name_H-M   'P 1'
#
loop_
_entity.id
_entity.type
_entity.pdbx_description
1 polymer ?
#
loop_
_entity_poly.entity_id
_entity_poly.type
_entity_poly.pdbx_seq_one_letter_code
_entity_poly.pdbx_strand_id
1 'polypeptide(L)'
;MMEYVRYSFYQFILFCSFFVLNIIFDHYVSNPFTRVDTIAILIGIPVVFLILLLQSKLYKRFDSIKMWKKIMISIPILIISISFVGYMGYMVFGFR
;
A
#
# COMPACT_ATOMS: atom_id res chain seq x y z
N MET A 1 -14.33 2.38 -19.88
CA MET A 1 -13.96 1.03 -19.37
C MET A 1 -12.47 0.94 -19.05
N MET A 2 -11.57 1.33 -19.96
CA MET A 2 -10.11 1.30 -19.72
C MET A 2 -9.64 2.10 -18.48
N GLU A 3 -10.26 3.26 -18.19
CA GLU A 3 -9.84 4.08 -17.04
C GLU A 3 -10.12 3.41 -15.69
N TYR A 4 -11.21 2.65 -15.59
CA TYR A 4 -11.55 1.89 -14.38
C TYR A 4 -10.54 0.76 -14.15
N VAL A 5 -10.16 0.03 -15.21
CA VAL A 5 -9.15 -1.03 -15.13
C VAL A 5 -7.79 -0.47 -14.74
N ARG A 6 -7.39 0.67 -15.35
CA ARG A 6 -6.14 1.36 -14.99
C ARG A 6 -6.16 1.82 -13.54
N TYR A 7 -7.26 2.44 -13.09
CA TYR A 7 -7.43 2.85 -11.70
C TYR A 7 -7.30 1.65 -10.76
N SER A 8 -7.95 0.52 -11.09
CA SER A 8 -7.87 -0.70 -10.29
C SER A 8 -6.44 -1.22 -10.17
N PHE A 9 -5.69 -1.24 -11.27
CA PHE A 9 -4.31 -1.72 -11.27
C PHE A 9 -3.38 -0.83 -10.45
N TYR A 10 -3.51 0.50 -10.59
CA TYR A 10 -2.74 1.44 -9.76
C TYR A 10 -3.10 1.32 -8.27
N GLN A 11 -4.37 1.15 -7.96
CA GLN A 11 -4.82 0.98 -6.58
C GLN A 11 -4.32 -0.33 -5.97
N PHE A 12 -4.28 -1.40 -6.75
CA PHE A 12 -3.69 -2.67 -6.33
C PHE A 12 -2.21 -2.52 -5.99
N ILE A 13 -1.42 -1.91 -6.88
CA ILE A 13 0.02 -1.66 -6.64
C ILE A 13 0.23 -0.81 -5.39
N LEU A 14 -0.58 0.25 -5.21
CA LEU A 14 -0.50 1.12 -4.04
C LEU A 14 -0.79 0.36 -2.74
N PHE A 15 -1.85 -0.44 -2.69
CA PHE A 15 -2.17 -1.23 -1.50
C PHE A 15 -1.11 -2.29 -1.22
N CYS A 16 -0.64 -3.02 -2.23
CA CYS A 16 0.46 -3.96 -2.07
C CYS A 16 1.72 -3.29 -1.54
N SER A 17 2.09 -2.12 -2.09
CA SER A 17 3.26 -1.36 -1.61
C SER A 17 3.09 -0.91 -0.16
N PHE A 18 1.89 -0.47 0.22
CA PHE A 18 1.58 -0.06 1.57
C PHE A 18 1.69 -1.24 2.56
N PHE A 19 1.14 -2.41 2.23
CA PHE A 19 1.26 -3.60 3.07
C PHE A 19 2.70 -4.10 3.19
N VAL A 20 3.45 -4.14 2.10
CA VAL A 20 4.87 -4.54 2.13
C VAL A 20 5.68 -3.59 3.00
N LEU A 21 5.48 -2.28 2.85
CA LEU A 21 6.12 -1.31 3.73
C LEU A 21 5.71 -1.52 5.17
N ASN A 22 4.43 -1.75 5.46
CA ASN A 22 3.96 -1.99 6.82
C ASN A 22 4.62 -3.21 7.45
N ILE A 23 4.77 -4.32 6.72
CA ILE A 23 5.48 -5.53 7.18
C ILE A 23 6.95 -5.23 7.47
N ILE A 24 7.61 -4.47 6.58
CA ILE A 24 9.01 -4.07 6.77
C ILE A 24 9.14 -3.18 8.01
N PHE A 25 8.25 -2.20 8.17
CA PHE A 25 8.22 -1.31 9.32
C PHE A 25 7.98 -2.04 10.62
N ASP A 26 7.08 -3.03 10.65
CA ASP A 26 6.83 -3.86 11.83
C ASP A 26 8.08 -4.65 12.25
N HIS A 27 8.87 -5.15 11.28
CA HIS A 27 10.13 -5.83 11.57
C HIS A 27 11.19 -4.91 12.21
N TYR A 28 11.25 -3.65 11.77
CA TYR A 28 12.23 -2.67 12.28
C TYR A 28 11.75 -1.91 13.51
N VAL A 29 10.43 -1.77 13.69
CA VAL A 29 9.81 -1.07 14.81
C VAL A 29 9.28 -2.12 15.79
N SER A 30 10.21 -2.80 16.47
CA SER A 30 9.87 -3.79 17.50
C SER A 30 10.40 -3.32 18.85
N ASN A 31 9.64 -3.58 19.91
CA ASN A 31 10.04 -3.19 21.26
C ASN A 31 11.20 -4.11 21.73
N PRO A 32 12.30 -3.59 22.33
CA PRO A 32 12.52 -2.21 22.79
C PRO A 32 12.95 -1.23 21.69
N PHE A 33 12.28 -0.07 21.69
CA PHE A 33 12.55 1.03 20.77
C PHE A 33 14.02 1.47 20.84
N THR A 34 14.76 1.24 19.76
CA THR A 34 16.20 1.46 19.65
C THR A 34 16.49 2.65 18.74
N ARG A 35 17.75 3.12 18.70
CA ARG A 35 18.18 4.17 17.74
C ARG A 35 17.90 3.77 16.27
N VAL A 36 17.84 2.48 15.98
CA VAL A 36 17.50 1.93 14.65
C VAL A 36 16.05 2.24 14.28
N ASP A 37 15.10 2.12 15.22
CA ASP A 37 13.69 2.48 15.03
C ASP A 37 13.50 3.96 14.67
N THR A 38 14.31 4.84 15.27
CA THR A 38 14.26 6.28 14.98
C THR A 38 14.68 6.57 13.53
N ILE A 39 15.71 5.87 13.04
CA ILE A 39 16.17 5.98 11.64
C ILE A 39 15.11 5.39 10.70
N ALA A 40 14.53 4.24 11.07
CA ALA A 40 13.46 3.62 10.31
C ALA A 40 12.27 4.57 10.15
N ILE A 41 11.78 5.18 11.24
CA ILE A 41 10.68 6.15 11.21
C ILE A 41 11.05 7.39 10.38
N LEU A 42 12.28 7.90 10.52
CA LEU A 42 12.74 9.06 9.76
C LEU A 42 12.74 8.80 8.25
N ILE A 43 13.04 7.57 7.82
CA ILE A 43 12.96 7.13 6.41
C ILE A 43 11.53 6.78 6.02
N GLY A 44 10.70 6.31 6.95
CA GLY A 44 9.30 5.96 6.72
C GLY A 44 8.41 7.14 6.41
N ILE A 45 8.58 8.24 7.14
CA ILE A 45 7.81 9.47 6.94
C ILE A 45 7.86 9.95 5.48
N PRO A 46 9.03 10.14 4.84
CA PRO A 46 9.08 10.59 3.45
C PRO A 46 8.50 9.55 2.48
N VAL A 47 8.65 8.25 2.75
CA VAL A 47 8.06 7.19 1.91
C VAL A 47 6.52 7.24 1.97
N VAL A 48 5.95 7.35 3.16
CA VAL A 48 4.49 7.49 3.36
C VAL A 48 4.00 8.78 2.71
N PHE A 49 4.73 9.88 2.89
CA PHE A 49 4.40 11.16 2.25
C PHE A 49 4.39 11.05 0.72
N LEU A 50 5.37 10.35 0.13
CA LEU A 50 5.44 10.12 -1.31
C LEU A 50 4.24 9.31 -1.81
N ILE A 51 3.82 8.30 -1.06
CA ILE A 51 2.63 7.47 -1.36
C ILE A 51 1.36 8.32 -1.33
N LEU A 52 1.19 9.19 -0.33
CA LEU A 52 0.05 10.10 -0.23
C LEU A 52 0.02 11.10 -1.40
N LEU A 53 1.18 11.65 -1.79
CA LEU A 53 1.28 12.51 -2.97
C LEU A 53 0.93 11.75 -4.26
N LEU A 54 1.42 10.53 -4.41
CA LEU A 54 1.11 9.68 -5.58
C LEU A 54 -0.39 9.37 -5.64
N GLN A 55 -1.00 9.05 -4.49
CA GLN A 55 -2.43 8.82 -4.38
C GLN A 55 -3.23 10.06 -4.74
N SER A 56 -2.87 11.24 -4.22
CA SER A 56 -3.53 12.51 -4.58
C SER A 56 -3.44 12.79 -6.08
N LYS A 57 -2.27 12.58 -6.68
CA LYS A 57 -2.06 12.76 -8.13
C LYS A 57 -2.86 11.75 -8.96
N LEU A 58 -2.94 10.50 -8.54
CA LEU A 58 -3.76 9.47 -9.17
C LEU A 58 -5.24 9.81 -9.05
N TYR A 59 -5.72 10.21 -7.87
CA TYR A 59 -7.13 10.54 -7.66
C TYR A 59 -7.57 11.75 -8.49
N LYS A 60 -6.71 12.77 -8.64
CA LYS A 60 -6.92 13.91 -9.55
C LYS A 60 -6.94 13.48 -11.02
N ARG A 61 -6.09 12.52 -11.42
CA ARG A 61 -6.06 12.03 -12.80
C ARG A 61 -7.35 11.31 -13.19
N PHE A 62 -8.01 10.68 -12.22
CA PHE A 62 -9.28 9.97 -12.41
C PHE A 62 -10.47 10.78 -11.88
N ASP A 63 -10.43 12.12 -11.93
CA ASP A 63 -11.51 12.99 -11.45
C ASP A 63 -12.87 12.69 -12.11
N SER A 64 -12.85 12.22 -13.36
CA SER A 64 -14.04 11.78 -14.09
C SER A 64 -14.81 10.64 -13.41
N ILE A 65 -14.19 9.90 -12.48
CA ILE A 65 -14.84 8.83 -11.72
C ILE A 65 -15.36 9.41 -10.39
N LYS A 66 -16.69 9.35 -10.18
CA LYS A 66 -17.31 9.76 -8.92
C LYS A 66 -16.65 9.07 -7.71
N MET A 67 -16.43 9.82 -6.62
CA MET A 67 -15.83 9.34 -5.37
C MET A 67 -16.43 8.02 -4.86
N TRP A 68 -17.76 7.88 -4.91
CA TRP A 68 -18.46 6.64 -4.52
C TRP A 68 -18.02 5.41 -5.32
N LYS A 69 -17.85 5.55 -6.65
CA LYS A 69 -17.38 4.45 -7.50
C LYS A 69 -15.92 4.11 -7.21
N LYS A 70 -15.09 5.11 -6.90
CA LYS A 70 -13.70 4.89 -6.48
C LYS A 70 -13.66 4.01 -5.24
N ILE A 71 -14.41 4.36 -4.19
CA ILE A 71 -14.48 3.60 -2.94
C ILE A 71 -14.99 2.18 -3.18
N MET A 72 -16.07 2.01 -3.96
CA MET A 72 -16.61 0.68 -4.28
C MET A 72 -15.60 -0.21 -5.00
N ILE A 73 -14.74 0.35 -5.85
CA ILE A 73 -13.67 -0.40 -6.54
C ILE A 73 -12.48 -0.65 -5.62
N SER A 74 -12.16 0.27 -4.71
CA SER A 74 -11.06 0.13 -3.76
C SER A 74 -11.24 -1.05 -2.80
N ILE A 75 -12.47 -1.31 -2.32
CA ILE A 75 -12.78 -2.38 -1.35
C ILE A 75 -12.36 -3.77 -1.85
N PRO A 76 -12.85 -4.26 -3.02
CA PRO A 76 -12.46 -5.57 -3.51
C PRO A 76 -10.96 -5.64 -3.83
N ILE A 77 -10.36 -4.55 -4.31
CA ILE A 77 -8.92 -4.50 -4.59
C ILE A 77 -8.11 -4.63 -3.30
N LEU A 78 -8.58 -4.02 -2.20
CA LEU A 78 -7.93 -4.13 -0.90
C LEU A 78 -7.91 -5.58 -0.43
N ILE A 79 -9.05 -6.29 -0.53
CA ILE A 79 -9.14 -7.71 -0.18
C ILE A 79 -8.18 -8.55 -1.04
N ILE A 80 -8.16 -8.32 -2.35
CA ILE A 80 -7.26 -9.01 -3.28
C ILE A 80 -5.79 -8.70 -2.95
N SER A 81 -5.46 -7.46 -2.60
CA SER A 81 -4.10 -7.04 -2.25
C SER A 81 -3.62 -7.71 -0.96
N ILE A 82 -4.46 -7.79 0.07
CA ILE A 82 -4.14 -8.49 1.32
C ILE A 82 -3.86 -9.96 1.04
N SER A 83 -4.77 -10.64 0.33
CA SER A 83 -4.60 -12.05 -0.01
C SER A 83 -3.35 -12.28 -0.85
N PHE A 84 -3.06 -11.38 -1.79
CA PHE A 84 -1.87 -11.47 -2.64
C PHE A 84 -0.58 -11.28 -1.86
N VAL A 85 -0.48 -10.25 -1.01
CA VAL A 85 0.71 -10.01 -0.17
C VAL A 85 0.89 -11.14 0.84
N GLY A 86 -0.19 -11.63 1.45
CA GLY A 86 -0.15 -12.78 2.35
C GLY A 86 0.32 -14.06 1.64
N TYR A 87 -0.18 -14.33 0.44
CA TYR A 87 0.25 -15.47 -0.38
C TYR A 87 1.72 -15.34 -0.81
N MET A 88 2.14 -14.16 -1.26
CA MET A 88 3.54 -13.87 -1.60
C MET A 88 4.45 -14.05 -0.38
N GLY A 89 4.04 -13.54 0.78
CA GLY A 89 4.75 -13.73 2.04
C GLY A 89 4.86 -15.22 2.39
N TYR A 90 3.77 -15.97 2.26
CA TYR A 90 3.77 -17.43 2.46
C TYR A 90 4.72 -18.16 1.50
N MET A 91 4.75 -17.77 0.22
CA MET A 91 5.63 -18.40 -0.77
C MET A 91 7.11 -18.06 -0.55
N VAL A 92 7.41 -16.81 -0.16
CA VAL A 92 8.79 -16.32 0.03
C VAL A 92 9.37 -16.75 1.38
N PHE A 93 8.59 -16.66 2.46
CA PHE A 93 9.03 -16.98 3.82
C PHE A 93 8.66 -18.39 4.28
N GLY A 94 7.94 -19.15 3.43
CA GLY A 94 7.74 -20.61 3.51
C GLY A 94 7.91 -21.22 4.90
N PHE A 95 6.87 -21.11 5.72
CA PHE A 95 6.74 -21.76 7.03
C PHE A 95 8.04 -21.76 7.87
N ARG A 96 8.26 -20.67 8.60
CA ARG A 96 9.07 -20.69 9.81
C ARG A 96 8.33 -20.04 10.95
#